data_AF-A0A2G9TTL0-F1
#
_entry.id   AF-A0A2G9TTL0-F1
#
_cell.length_a   1.000
_cell.length_b   1.000
_cell.length_c   1.000
_cell.angle_alpha   90.00
_cell.angle_beta   90.00
_cell.angle_gamma   90.00
#
_symmetry.space_group_name_H-M   'P 1'
#
loop_
_entity.id
_entity.type
_entity.pdbx_description
1 polymer ?
#
loop_
_entity_poly.entity_id
_entity_poly.type
_entity_poly.pdbx_seq_one_letter_code
_entity_poly.pdbx_strand_id
1 'polypeptide(L)'
;MNGTTRTTYKKVQPAVCRADVLGAATLPAPSATRACPPCNPGMAKDANGICVFCPPDHYSRGDACIRCPVETVPNYGYEYVEWDTIPPNIVTRCEYISEGKENVG
;
A
#
# COMPACT_ATOMS: atom_id res chain seq x y z
N MET A 1 -4.46 2.74 -20.68
CA MET A 1 -5.30 1.88 -19.81
C MET A 1 -6.32 2.77 -19.14
N ASN A 2 -7.62 2.47 -19.21
CA ASN A 2 -8.69 3.40 -18.78
C ASN A 2 -8.92 3.48 -17.26
N GLY A 3 -7.88 3.29 -16.44
CA GLY A 3 -7.99 3.35 -14.97
C GLY A 3 -8.94 2.30 -14.38
N THR A 4 -9.12 1.16 -15.05
CA THR A 4 -9.98 0.05 -14.62
C THR A 4 -9.18 -1.21 -14.34
N THR A 5 -9.66 -2.02 -13.39
CA THR A 5 -9.07 -3.29 -12.97
C THR A 5 -10.12 -4.41 -12.95
N ARG A 6 -9.67 -5.66 -12.97
CA ARG A 6 -10.50 -6.87 -12.84
C ARG A 6 -9.66 -7.97 -12.20
N THR A 7 -10.28 -8.77 -11.34
CA THR A 7 -9.61 -9.95 -10.76
C THR A 7 -9.52 -11.04 -11.82
N THR A 8 -8.30 -11.57 -11.98
CA THR A 8 -8.00 -12.73 -12.83
C THR A 8 -7.30 -13.78 -11.98
N TYR A 9 -7.51 -15.05 -12.32
CA TYR A 9 -6.91 -16.17 -11.61
C TYR A 9 -5.85 -16.79 -12.50
N LYS A 10 -4.68 -17.07 -11.93
CA LYS A 10 -3.59 -17.80 -12.59
C LYS A 10 -3.23 -18.99 -11.73
N LYS A 11 -2.85 -20.10 -12.36
CA LYS A 11 -2.32 -21.26 -11.62
C LYS A 11 -0.95 -20.91 -11.04
N VAL A 12 -0.69 -21.37 -9.81
CA VAL A 12 0.65 -21.34 -9.22
C VAL A 12 1.60 -22.14 -10.13
N GLN A 13 2.80 -21.62 -10.33
CA GLN A 13 3.82 -22.27 -11.15
C GLN A 13 4.90 -22.92 -10.25
N PRO A 14 5.35 -24.14 -10.58
CA PRO A 14 4.88 -24.98 -11.69
C PRO A 14 3.48 -25.56 -11.44
N ALA A 15 2.74 -25.87 -12.50
CA ALA A 15 1.44 -26.51 -12.39
C ALA A 15 1.62 -27.99 -11.99
N VAL A 16 1.54 -28.27 -10.69
CA VAL A 16 1.73 -29.63 -10.13
C VAL A 16 0.54 -30.55 -10.47
N CYS A 17 -0.68 -30.00 -10.51
CA CYS A 17 -1.89 -30.79 -10.73
C CYS A 17 -2.30 -30.82 -12.21
N ARG A 18 -2.71 -32.01 -12.69
CA ARG A 18 -3.30 -32.21 -14.02
C ARG A 18 -4.63 -31.47 -14.19
N ALA A 19 -4.86 -30.94 -15.39
CA ALA A 19 -6.04 -30.13 -15.72
C ALA A 19 -7.05 -30.87 -16.61
N ASP A 20 -6.65 -31.98 -17.20
CA ASP A 20 -7.34 -32.72 -18.25
C ASP A 20 -8.11 -33.95 -17.73
N VAL A 21 -8.11 -34.16 -16.41
CA VAL A 21 -8.85 -35.24 -15.75
C VAL A 21 -10.23 -34.78 -15.30
N LEU A 22 -11.23 -35.67 -15.35
CA LEU A 22 -12.57 -35.39 -14.85
C LEU A 22 -12.52 -35.03 -13.36
N GLY A 23 -13.19 -33.93 -12.99
CA GLY A 23 -13.16 -33.39 -11.63
C GLY A 23 -11.97 -32.49 -11.31
N ALA A 24 -11.06 -32.23 -12.27
CA ALA A 24 -10.00 -31.25 -12.06
C ALA A 24 -10.56 -29.85 -11.77
N ALA A 25 -9.94 -29.14 -10.81
CA ALA A 25 -10.32 -27.78 -10.48
C ALA A 25 -10.09 -26.84 -11.68
N THR A 26 -11.15 -26.14 -12.07
CA THR A 26 -11.11 -25.11 -13.11
C THR A 26 -10.87 -23.74 -12.49
N LEU A 27 -10.16 -22.87 -13.21
CA LEU A 27 -10.01 -21.50 -12.76
C LEU A 27 -11.37 -20.79 -12.85
N PRO A 28 -11.74 -19.98 -11.84
CA PRO A 28 -12.93 -19.15 -11.94
C PRO A 28 -12.82 -18.20 -13.13
N ALA A 29 -13.97 -17.83 -13.70
CA ALA A 29 -14.03 -16.77 -14.70
C ALA A 29 -13.52 -15.45 -14.10
N PRO A 30 -12.86 -14.58 -14.88
CA PRO A 30 -12.49 -13.25 -14.42
C PRO A 30 -13.70 -12.45 -13.91
N SER A 31 -13.47 -11.42 -13.09
CA SER A 31 -14.53 -10.84 -12.23
C SER A 31 -15.28 -9.55 -12.67
N ALA A 32 -15.82 -9.32 -13.87
CA ALA A 32 -16.26 -7.96 -14.30
C ALA A 32 -15.23 -6.80 -14.11
N THR A 33 -15.29 -5.80 -14.97
CA THR A 33 -14.35 -4.66 -14.89
C THR A 33 -14.87 -3.63 -13.89
N ARG A 34 -14.00 -3.11 -13.02
CA ARG A 34 -14.31 -2.05 -12.06
C ARG A 34 -13.28 -0.91 -12.14
N ALA A 35 -13.61 0.26 -11.61
CA ALA A 35 -12.64 1.34 -11.47
C ALA A 35 -11.48 0.91 -10.55
N CYS A 36 -10.26 1.35 -10.87
CA CYS A 36 -9.13 1.19 -9.96
C CYS A 36 -9.39 1.98 -8.68
N PRO A 37 -8.99 1.46 -7.51
CA PRO A 37 -9.07 2.21 -6.26
C PRO A 37 -8.27 3.52 -6.35
N PRO A 38 -8.53 4.48 -5.44
CA PRO A 38 -7.65 5.63 -5.25
C PRO A 38 -6.20 5.19 -4.99
N CYS A 39 -5.25 6.06 -5.34
CA CYS A 39 -3.86 5.89 -4.93
C CYS A 39 -3.69 6.16 -3.42
N ASN A 40 -2.49 5.94 -2.90
CA ASN A 40 -2.17 6.37 -1.54
C ASN A 40 -2.23 7.90 -1.43
N PRO A 41 -2.48 8.47 -0.23
CA PRO A 41 -2.34 9.90 0.00
C PRO A 41 -1.00 10.44 -0.49
N GLY A 42 -1.01 11.64 -1.07
CA GLY A 42 0.17 12.23 -1.70
C GLY A 42 0.50 11.68 -3.10
N MET A 43 -0.32 10.79 -3.65
CA MET A 43 -0.15 10.24 -5.00
C MET A 43 -1.39 10.45 -5.89
N ALA A 44 -1.19 10.44 -7.20
CA ALA A 44 -2.23 10.47 -8.22
C ALA A 44 -1.90 9.50 -9.36
N LYS A 45 -2.91 9.12 -10.15
CA LYS A 45 -2.70 8.26 -11.33
C LYS A 45 -2.11 9.09 -12.49
N ASP A 46 -1.04 8.58 -13.10
CA ASP A 46 -0.50 9.11 -14.35
C ASP A 46 -1.37 8.71 -15.57
N ALA A 47 -0.95 9.10 -16.78
CA ALA A 47 -1.65 8.76 -18.03
C ALA A 47 -1.73 7.24 -18.30
N ASN A 48 -0.87 6.44 -17.67
CA ASN A 48 -0.85 4.99 -17.77
C ASN A 48 -1.70 4.31 -16.68
N GLY A 49 -2.24 5.08 -15.73
CA GLY A 49 -2.99 4.57 -14.58
C GLY A 49 -2.10 4.09 -13.43
N ILE A 50 -0.82 4.46 -13.42
CA ILE A 50 0.16 4.14 -12.38
C ILE A 50 0.14 5.24 -11.32
N CYS A 51 0.10 4.87 -10.05
CA CYS A 51 0.19 5.82 -8.95
C CYS A 51 1.60 6.41 -8.86
N VAL A 52 1.71 7.73 -8.95
CA VAL A 52 2.96 8.49 -8.82
C VAL A 52 2.80 9.57 -7.76
N PHE A 53 3.91 9.97 -7.11
CA PHE A 53 3.89 11.05 -6.13
C PHE A 53 3.49 12.39 -6.76
N CYS A 54 2.76 13.19 -5.99
CA CYS A 54 2.45 14.55 -6.37
C CYS A 54 3.71 15.42 -6.47
N PRO A 55 3.68 16.45 -7.34
CA PRO A 55 4.77 17.43 -7.41
C PRO A 55 4.88 18.22 -6.09
N PRO A 56 6.01 18.93 -5.87
CA PRO A 56 6.17 19.81 -4.72
C PRO A 56 5.00 20.79 -4.53
N ASP A 57 4.68 21.11 -3.29
CA ASP A 57 3.58 22.02 -2.88
C ASP A 57 2.18 21.54 -3.26
N HIS A 58 2.00 20.23 -3.52
CA HIS A 58 0.70 19.64 -3.79
C HIS A 58 0.37 18.53 -2.79
N TYR A 59 -0.93 18.38 -2.51
CA TYR A 59 -1.47 17.28 -1.72
C TYR A 59 -2.50 16.49 -2.54
N SER A 60 -2.75 15.24 -2.16
CA SER A 60 -3.76 14.37 -2.77
C SER A 60 -4.29 13.41 -1.73
N ARG A 61 -5.57 13.02 -1.84
CA ARG A 61 -6.17 11.94 -1.04
C ARG A 61 -6.23 10.62 -1.81
N GLY A 62 -5.39 10.47 -2.84
CA GLY A 62 -5.37 9.32 -3.75
C GLY A 62 -6.04 9.57 -5.09
N ASP A 63 -6.53 10.80 -5.31
CA ASP A 63 -7.21 11.26 -6.50
C ASP A 63 -6.29 12.15 -7.34
N ALA A 64 -6.64 13.42 -7.56
CA ALA A 64 -5.82 14.37 -8.27
C ALA A 64 -4.88 15.12 -7.32
N CYS A 65 -3.71 15.51 -7.80
CA CYS A 65 -2.83 16.41 -7.06
C CYS A 65 -3.38 17.83 -7.10
N ILE A 66 -3.57 18.43 -5.92
CA ILE A 66 -4.10 19.78 -5.73
C ILE A 66 -3.02 20.63 -5.10
N ARG A 67 -2.76 21.83 -5.65
CA ARG A 67 -1.81 22.77 -5.06
C ARG A 67 -2.29 23.20 -3.67
N CYS A 68 -1.38 23.24 -2.72
CA CYS A 68 -1.67 23.74 -1.37
C CYS A 68 -2.18 25.18 -1.42
N PRO A 69 -3.18 25.54 -0.58
CA PRO A 69 -3.59 26.93 -0.39
C PRO A 69 -2.41 27.85 -0.06
N VAL A 70 -2.58 29.15 -0.33
CA VAL A 70 -1.57 30.17 -0.02
C VAL A 70 -1.22 30.13 1.47
N GLU A 71 0.07 30.31 1.80
CA GLU A 71 0.62 30.18 3.17
C GLU A 71 0.45 28.78 3.81
N THR A 72 0.29 27.72 3.02
CA THR A 72 0.28 26.34 3.52
C THR A 72 1.28 25.47 2.78
N VAL A 73 1.76 24.42 3.45
CA VAL A 73 2.66 23.40 2.88
C VAL A 73 2.04 22.02 3.07
N PRO A 74 2.26 21.07 2.16
CA PRO A 74 1.78 19.71 2.34
C PRO A 74 2.57 19.04 3.47
N ASN A 75 1.90 18.14 4.20
CA ASN A 75 2.57 17.31 5.20
C ASN A 75 3.30 16.17 4.48
N TYR A 76 4.63 16.25 4.44
CA TYR A 76 5.46 15.21 3.85
C TYR A 76 5.76 14.11 4.87
N GLY A 77 5.56 12.87 4.46
CA GLY A 77 5.89 11.72 5.29
C GLY A 77 5.39 10.41 4.69
N TYR A 78 5.72 9.32 5.38
CA TYR A 78 5.15 8.02 5.11
C TYR A 78 4.21 7.65 6.24
N GLU A 79 3.03 7.17 5.90
CA GLU A 79 2.11 6.52 6.82
C GLU A 79 2.15 5.02 6.52
N TYR A 80 2.64 4.24 7.50
CA TYR A 80 2.65 2.79 7.41
C TYR A 80 1.39 2.27 8.12
N VAL A 81 0.49 1.63 7.37
CA VAL A 81 -0.75 1.04 7.92
C VAL A 81 -0.56 -0.44 8.24
N GLU A 82 0.22 -1.15 7.42
CA GLU A 82 0.58 -2.55 7.58
C GLU A 82 2.05 -2.76 7.18
N TRP A 83 2.77 -3.60 7.94
CA TRP A 83 4.16 -3.95 7.66
C TRP A 83 4.50 -5.33 8.22
N ASP A 84 5.17 -6.17 7.41
CA ASP A 84 5.64 -7.50 7.86
C ASP A 84 6.97 -7.41 8.63
N THR A 85 7.75 -6.36 8.39
CA THR A 85 9.04 -6.07 9.04
C THR A 85 9.08 -4.61 9.46
N ILE A 86 9.87 -4.28 10.50
CA ILE A 86 9.99 -2.91 11.00
C ILE A 86 10.45 -1.98 9.86
N PRO A 87 9.67 -0.92 9.53
CA PRO A 87 10.04 0.01 8.49
C PRO A 87 11.39 0.70 8.76
N PRO A 88 12.10 1.14 7.70
CA PRO A 88 13.32 1.91 7.86
C PRO A 88 13.11 3.15 8.74
N ASN A 89 14.10 3.52 9.54
CA ASN A 89 14.08 4.67 10.45
C ASN A 89 13.09 4.56 11.63
N ILE A 90 12.54 3.38 11.89
CA ILE A 90 11.84 3.05 13.14
C ILE A 90 12.79 2.23 14.02
N VAL A 91 13.01 2.67 15.26
CA VAL A 91 13.85 2.00 16.25
C VAL A 91 13.04 1.61 17.48
N THR A 92 13.18 0.36 17.89
CA THR A 92 12.58 -0.19 19.11
C THR A 92 13.66 -0.37 20.18
N ARG A 93 13.44 0.13 21.40
CA ARG A 93 14.30 -0.13 22.55
C ARG A 93 13.52 -0.76 23.69
N CYS A 94 14.13 -1.69 24.41
CA CYS A 94 13.60 -2.17 25.68
C CYS A 94 14.02 -1.20 26.79
N GLU A 95 13.06 -0.68 27.56
CA GLU A 95 13.37 0.06 28.79
C GLU A 95 13.20 -0.88 29.98
N TYR A 96 14.27 -1.04 30.77
CA TYR A 96 14.16 -1.70 32.07
C TYR A 96 13.78 -0.62 33.08
N ILE A 97 12.61 -0.76 33.70
CA ILE A 97 12.28 0.02 34.90
C ILE A 97 13.09 -0.59 36.04
N SER A 98 14.22 0.02 36.40
CA SER A 98 14.88 -0.31 37.66
C SER A 98 14.12 0.39 38.78
N GLU A 99 13.47 -0.37 39.67
CA GLU A 99 13.02 0.17 40.96
C GLU A 99 14.25 0.67 41.72
N GLY A 100 14.36 1.99 41.86
CA GLY A 100 15.40 2.60 42.68
C GLY A 100 15.23 2.19 44.13
N LYS A 101 16.13 1.35 44.65
CA LYS A 101 16.38 1.35 46.09
C LYS A 101 17.25 2.57 46.40
N GLU A 102 16.58 3.64 46.81
CA GLU A 102 17.22 4.77 47.47
C GLU A 102 17.80 4.28 48.80
N ASN A 103 19.10 4.00 48.80
CA ASN A 103 19.85 3.77 50.03
C ASN A 103 20.31 5.12 50.55
N VAL A 104 19.50 5.73 51.42
CA VAL A 104 19.98 6.76 52.34
C VAL A 104 20.87 6.04 53.37
N GLY A 105 22.17 6.34 53.32
CA GLY A 105 23.18 5.97 54.31
C GLY A 105 24.09 7.16 54.55
#